data_AF-A0A3B8V3N0-F1
#
_entry.id   AF-A0A3B8V3N0-F1
#
_cell.length_a   1.000
_cell.length_b   1.000
_cell.length_c   1.000
_cell.angle_alpha   90.00
_cell.angle_beta   90.00
_cell.angle_gamma   90.00
#
_symmetry.space_group_name_H-M   'P 1'
#
loop_
_entity.id
_entity.type
_entity.pdbx_description
1 polymer ?
#
loop_
_entity_poly.entity_id
_entity_poly.type
_entity_poly.pdbx_seq_one_letter_code
_entity_poly.pdbx_strand_id
1 'polypeptide(L)'
;RRDPIREQEGLFAVKPEYYTSGGPDEWRRMQMNPEVTVRNRGVMEKCSFCVQRINAAKIEYKNEWAKEGGTAESPDWSIPDGVIQTSCQQACSTGSIVFGDLNDPKSEVSRLQKKQVSYQLLEELNTKTRVRYLAKVSNPGTPRKASHDDHHHADDGGHAAATTLAEEVRS
;
A
#
# COMPACT_ATOMS: atom_id res chain seq x y z
N ARG A 1 -1.20 -6.93 -29.25
CA ARG A 1 -1.97 -7.68 -28.24
C ARG A 1 -2.94 -8.58 -29.00
N ARG A 2 -2.73 -9.89 -29.00
CA ARG A 2 -3.76 -10.83 -29.44
C ARG A 2 -4.65 -10.99 -28.22
N ASP A 3 -5.72 -10.21 -28.13
CA ASP A 3 -6.78 -10.56 -27.19
C ASP A 3 -7.11 -12.03 -27.46
N PRO A 4 -7.23 -12.90 -26.44
CA PRO A 4 -7.68 -14.23 -26.70
C PRO A 4 -9.06 -14.05 -27.34
N ILE A 5 -9.14 -14.29 -28.66
CA ILE A 5 -10.40 -14.38 -29.37
C ILE A 5 -11.05 -15.61 -28.77
N ARG A 6 -11.79 -15.39 -27.69
CA ARG A 6 -12.63 -16.40 -27.11
C ARG A 6 -13.88 -16.33 -27.95
N GLU A 7 -13.84 -16.98 -29.11
CA GLU A 7 -15.01 -17.46 -29.85
C GLU A 7 -15.84 -18.32 -28.90
N GLN A 8 -16.54 -17.66 -27.98
CA GLN A 8 -17.58 -18.24 -27.18
C GLN A 8 -18.81 -17.40 -27.49
N GLU A 9 -19.29 -17.54 -28.72
CA GLU A 9 -20.67 -17.20 -29.08
C GLU A 9 -21.56 -18.28 -28.46
N GLY A 10 -21.90 -18.11 -27.19
CA GLY A 10 -22.78 -19.02 -26.45
C GLY A 10 -23.70 -18.23 -25.53
N LEU A 11 -24.86 -18.80 -25.21
CA LEU A 11 -25.91 -18.15 -24.41
C LEU A 11 -25.45 -17.64 -23.03
N PHE A 12 -24.34 -18.19 -22.50
CA PHE A 12 -23.75 -17.82 -21.21
C PHE A 12 -22.46 -17.01 -21.33
N ALA A 13 -22.11 -16.54 -22.53
CA ALA A 13 -20.95 -15.68 -22.72
C ALA A 13 -21.24 -14.30 -22.15
N VAL A 14 -20.71 -14.05 -20.96
CA VAL A 14 -20.64 -12.72 -20.40
C VAL A 14 -19.71 -11.90 -21.28
N LYS A 15 -20.29 -11.00 -22.07
CA LYS A 15 -19.52 -9.94 -22.73
C LYS A 15 -18.86 -9.10 -21.63
N PRO A 16 -17.53 -8.90 -21.70
CA PRO A 16 -16.87 -7.96 -20.81
C PRO A 16 -17.57 -6.59 -20.90
N GLU A 17 -17.88 -5.93 -19.79
CA GLU A 17 -18.62 -4.65 -19.73
C GLU A 17 -17.83 -3.43 -20.26
N TYR A 18 -16.83 -3.67 -21.12
CA TYR A 18 -16.26 -2.66 -22.02
C TYR A 18 -16.87 -2.71 -23.44
N TYR A 19 -17.92 -3.52 -23.65
CA TYR A 19 -18.76 -3.56 -24.86
C TYR A 19 -20.19 -3.12 -24.54
N THR A 20 -20.41 -1.82 -24.32
CA THR A 20 -21.73 -1.19 -24.35
C THR A 20 -22.31 -1.24 -25.77
N SER A 21 -23.62 -1.00 -25.92
CA SER A 21 -24.35 -1.11 -27.20
C SER A 21 -23.84 -0.20 -28.33
N GLY A 22 -22.90 0.72 -28.04
CA GLY A 22 -22.24 1.62 -28.99
C GLY A 22 -20.85 1.18 -29.49
N GLY A 23 -20.37 -0.01 -29.12
CA GLY A 23 -18.99 -0.46 -29.41
C GLY A 23 -18.00 -0.14 -28.28
N PRO A 24 -16.72 -0.54 -28.40
CA PRO A 24 -15.74 -0.27 -27.36
C PRO A 24 -15.50 1.24 -27.24
N ASP A 25 -15.84 1.80 -26.08
CA ASP A 25 -15.47 3.17 -25.70
C ASP A 25 -13.94 3.29 -25.71
N GLU A 26 -13.37 3.78 -26.82
CA GLU A 26 -11.93 3.83 -27.04
C GLU A 26 -11.23 4.69 -25.98
N TRP A 27 -11.86 5.78 -25.55
CA TRP A 27 -11.41 6.62 -24.45
C TRP A 27 -11.25 5.82 -23.15
N ARG A 28 -12.17 4.89 -22.87
CA ARG A 28 -12.17 4.07 -21.66
C ARG A 28 -11.12 2.96 -21.74
N ARG A 29 -10.87 2.44 -22.94
CA ARG A 29 -9.78 1.49 -23.20
C ARG A 29 -8.41 2.11 -22.96
N MET A 30 -8.22 3.38 -23.33
CA MET A 30 -6.96 4.10 -23.12
C MET A 30 -6.65 4.39 -21.64
N GLN A 31 -7.68 4.47 -20.79
CA GLN A 31 -7.49 4.65 -19.34
C GLN A 31 -6.86 3.42 -18.67
N MET A 32 -7.05 2.23 -19.22
CA MET A 32 -6.63 0.98 -18.58
C MET A 32 -5.15 0.69 -18.82
N ASN A 33 -4.44 0.32 -17.76
CA ASN A 33 -3.02 -0.07 -17.85
C ASN A 33 -2.85 -1.34 -18.72
N PRO A 34 -2.00 -1.32 -19.77
CA PRO A 34 -1.74 -2.48 -20.61
C PRO A 34 -0.97 -3.62 -19.92
N GLU A 35 -0.39 -3.41 -18.74
CA GLU A 35 0.38 -4.45 -18.03
C GLU A 35 -0.47 -5.28 -17.07
N VAL A 36 -1.71 -4.86 -16.80
CA VAL A 36 -2.63 -5.54 -15.88
C VAL A 36 -3.81 -6.13 -16.66
N THR A 37 -4.27 -7.29 -16.23
CA THR A 37 -5.40 -7.97 -16.86
C THR A 37 -6.73 -7.34 -16.46
N VAL A 38 -7.55 -7.01 -17.45
CA VAL A 38 -8.97 -6.68 -17.25
C VAL A 38 -9.72 -8.00 -17.15
N ARG A 39 -10.38 -8.23 -16.02
CA ARG A 39 -11.01 -9.52 -15.71
C ARG A 39 -12.49 -9.52 -16.08
N ASN A 40 -12.97 -10.69 -16.52
CA ASN A 40 -14.39 -10.93 -16.79
C ASN A 40 -15.15 -11.29 -15.50
N ARG A 41 -16.48 -11.31 -15.58
CA ARG A 41 -17.32 -11.71 -14.43
C ARG A 41 -16.99 -13.12 -13.97
N GLY A 42 -17.02 -13.32 -12.64
CA GLY A 42 -16.78 -14.61 -12.00
C GLY A 42 -15.31 -14.93 -11.69
N VAL A 43 -14.38 -14.00 -11.93
CA VAL A 43 -12.96 -14.18 -11.56
C VAL A 43 -12.67 -13.42 -10.26
N MET A 44 -12.15 -14.12 -9.25
CA MET A 44 -11.73 -13.51 -8.00
C MET A 44 -10.52 -12.61 -8.18
N GLU A 45 -10.48 -11.53 -7.39
CA GLU A 45 -9.35 -10.60 -7.37
C GLU A 45 -8.87 -10.26 -5.98
N LYS A 46 -7.58 -9.88 -5.92
CA LYS A 46 -6.89 -9.50 -4.70
C LYS A 46 -5.76 -8.53 -5.01
N CYS A 47 -5.22 -7.93 -3.95
CA CYS A 47 -3.95 -7.21 -4.03
C CYS A 47 -2.82 -8.17 -4.42
N SER A 48 -2.11 -7.83 -5.49
CA SER A 48 -0.93 -8.54 -6.00
C SER A 48 0.37 -7.78 -5.71
N PHE A 49 0.33 -6.79 -4.81
CA PHE A 49 1.45 -5.88 -4.52
C PHE A 49 2.05 -5.22 -5.77
N CYS A 50 1.19 -4.85 -6.72
CA CYS A 50 1.61 -4.26 -7.99
C CYS A 50 2.67 -5.11 -8.72
N VAL A 51 2.40 -6.42 -8.87
CA VAL A 51 3.30 -7.36 -9.54
C VAL A 51 3.80 -6.88 -10.92
N GLN A 52 2.99 -6.10 -11.64
CA GLN A 52 3.39 -5.47 -12.89
C GLN A 52 4.60 -4.54 -12.72
N ARG A 53 4.61 -3.70 -11.67
CA ARG A 53 5.73 -2.79 -11.36
C ARG A 53 6.95 -3.55 -10.85
N ILE A 54 6.73 -4.59 -10.04
CA ILE A 54 7.81 -5.46 -9.55
C ILE A 54 8.49 -6.15 -10.73
N ASN A 55 7.71 -6.72 -11.65
CA ASN A 55 8.25 -7.42 -12.80
C ASN A 55 8.97 -6.49 -13.76
N ALA A 56 8.44 -5.29 -14.01
CA ALA A 56 9.11 -4.28 -14.84
C ALA A 56 10.49 -3.94 -14.28
N ALA A 57 10.58 -3.59 -12.99
CA ALA A 57 11.86 -3.31 -12.34
C ALA A 57 12.80 -4.52 -12.35
N LYS A 58 12.28 -5.72 -12.04
CA LYS A 58 13.07 -6.96 -12.10
C LYS A 58 13.65 -7.23 -13.49
N ILE A 59 12.88 -6.97 -14.55
CA ILE A 59 13.32 -7.17 -15.93
C ILE A 59 14.39 -6.14 -16.28
N GLU A 60 14.20 -4.87 -15.91
CA GLU A 60 15.16 -3.80 -16.17
C GLU A 60 16.54 -4.11 -15.55
N TYR A 61 16.60 -4.33 -14.24
CA TYR A 61 17.86 -4.62 -13.55
C TYR A 61 18.48 -5.95 -13.98
N LYS A 62 17.67 -6.96 -14.27
CA LYS A 62 18.18 -8.23 -14.81
C LYS A 62 18.76 -8.07 -16.22
N ASN A 63 18.17 -7.21 -17.05
CA ASN A 63 18.68 -6.93 -18.39
C ASN A 63 20.00 -6.15 -18.33
N GLU A 64 20.14 -5.22 -17.40
CA GLU A 64 21.40 -4.49 -17.16
C GLU A 64 22.50 -5.44 -16.71
N TRP A 65 22.22 -6.25 -15.69
CA TRP A 65 23.13 -7.30 -15.22
C TRP A 65 23.52 -8.28 -16.33
N ALA A 66 22.57 -8.68 -17.19
CA ALA A 66 22.86 -9.55 -18.32
C ALA A 66 23.74 -8.88 -19.38
N LYS A 67 23.59 -7.56 -19.62
CA LYS A 67 24.44 -6.79 -20.54
C LYS A 67 25.87 -6.64 -20.02
N GLU A 68 26.04 -6.56 -18.71
CA GLU A 68 27.35 -6.51 -18.05
C GLU A 68 28.11 -7.86 -18.07
N GLY A 69 27.49 -8.90 -18.64
CA GLY A 69 28.08 -10.23 -18.74
C GLY A 69 27.75 -11.14 -17.56
N GLY A 70 26.67 -10.83 -16.83
CA GLY A 70 26.18 -11.68 -15.74
C GLY A 70 25.85 -13.09 -16.22
N THR A 71 26.64 -14.07 -15.80
CA THR A 71 26.36 -15.50 -15.95
C THR A 71 25.75 -16.06 -14.66
N ALA A 72 25.30 -17.31 -14.67
CA ALA A 72 24.80 -17.98 -13.46
C ALA A 72 25.83 -18.07 -12.31
N GLU A 73 27.11 -17.84 -12.61
CA GLU A 73 28.22 -17.85 -11.65
C GLU A 73 28.60 -16.45 -11.14
N SER A 74 28.04 -15.40 -11.75
CA SER A 74 28.31 -14.02 -11.38
C SER A 74 27.50 -13.59 -10.14
N PRO A 75 27.89 -12.50 -9.46
CA PRO A 75 27.16 -12.02 -8.28
C PRO A 75 25.68 -11.77 -8.59
N ASP A 76 24.81 -12.13 -7.64
CA ASP A 76 23.39 -11.86 -7.74
C ASP A 76 23.13 -10.36 -7.94
N TRP A 77 22.18 -10.03 -8.81
CA TRP A 77 21.69 -8.67 -8.99
C TRP A 77 20.67 -8.34 -7.90
N SER A 78 20.68 -7.09 -7.45
CA SER A 78 19.75 -6.59 -6.43
C SER A 78 19.07 -5.32 -6.90
N ILE A 79 17.85 -5.11 -6.44
CA ILE A 79 17.08 -3.91 -6.72
C ILE A 79 17.27 -2.95 -5.55
N PRO A 80 17.69 -1.70 -5.77
CA PRO A 80 17.82 -0.74 -4.69
C PRO A 80 16.46 -0.44 -4.04
N ASP A 81 16.47 -0.17 -2.74
CA ASP A 81 15.25 0.21 -2.02
C ASP A 81 14.66 1.52 -2.57
N GLY A 82 13.34 1.62 -2.61
CA GLY A 82 12.62 2.79 -3.12
C GLY A 82 12.43 2.87 -4.64
N VAL A 83 13.09 2.02 -5.45
CA VAL A 83 12.85 1.99 -6.90
C VAL A 83 11.45 1.45 -7.21
N ILE A 84 11.04 0.39 -6.53
CA ILE A 84 9.71 -0.18 -6.68
C ILE A 84 8.76 0.53 -5.73
N GLN A 85 8.00 1.48 -6.26
CA GLN A 85 6.88 2.09 -5.53
C GLN A 85 5.56 1.48 -5.98
N THR A 86 4.81 0.94 -5.04
CA THR A 86 3.45 0.44 -5.32
C THR A 86 2.49 1.61 -5.56
N SER A 87 1.42 1.37 -6.32
CA SER A 87 0.45 2.42 -6.63
C SER A 87 -0.18 3.01 -5.37
N CYS A 88 -0.47 2.18 -4.35
CA CYS A 88 -1.04 2.65 -3.08
C CYS A 88 -0.03 3.41 -2.21
N GLN A 89 1.25 3.03 -2.21
CA GLN A 89 2.31 3.81 -1.56
C GLN A 89 2.48 5.17 -2.22
N GLN A 90 2.56 5.22 -3.55
CA GLN A 90 2.75 6.47 -4.30
C GLN A 90 1.56 7.42 -4.17
N ALA A 91 0.34 6.89 -4.08
CA ALA A 91 -0.88 7.71 -3.93
C ALA A 91 -1.08 8.25 -2.50
N CYS A 92 -0.40 7.66 -1.51
CA CYS A 92 -0.59 8.01 -0.10
C CYS A 92 0.20 9.29 0.25
N SER A 93 -0.50 10.41 0.44
CA SER A 93 0.12 11.69 0.81
C SER A 93 0.79 11.67 2.19
N THR A 94 0.34 10.81 3.10
CA THR A 94 0.86 10.69 4.47
C THR A 94 2.03 9.73 4.59
N GLY A 95 2.41 9.02 3.51
CA GLY A 95 3.49 8.03 3.54
C GLY A 95 3.23 6.84 4.45
N SER A 96 1.96 6.47 4.68
CA SER A 96 1.59 5.43 5.65
C SER A 96 1.83 4.00 5.16
N ILE A 97 1.98 3.80 3.85
CA ILE A 97 2.25 2.50 3.24
C ILE A 97 3.68 2.52 2.74
N VAL A 98 4.51 1.58 3.22
CA VAL A 98 5.88 1.41 2.77
C VAL A 98 6.05 0.00 2.22
N PHE A 99 6.61 -0.10 1.01
CA PHE A 99 6.90 -1.35 0.32
C PHE A 99 8.39 -1.43 0.01
N GLY A 100 8.96 -2.64 0.05
CA GLY A 100 10.38 -2.87 -0.10
C GLY A 100 10.75 -4.35 0.08
N ASP A 101 12.03 -4.66 -0.04
CA ASP A 101 12.54 -6.03 0.14
C ASP A 101 12.77 -6.34 1.63
N LEU A 102 12.29 -7.50 2.09
CA LEU A 102 12.49 -7.99 3.46
C LEU A 102 13.81 -8.73 3.64
N ASN A 103 14.43 -9.17 2.55
CA ASN A 103 15.72 -9.85 2.61
C ASN A 103 16.86 -8.85 2.86
N ASP A 104 16.70 -7.60 2.42
CA ASP A 104 17.63 -6.53 2.76
C ASP A 104 17.35 -6.01 4.19
N PRO A 105 18.29 -6.19 5.15
CA PRO A 105 18.12 -5.68 6.51
C PRO A 105 18.18 -4.15 6.60
N LYS A 106 18.71 -3.46 5.57
CA LYS A 106 18.81 -1.99 5.50
C LYS A 106 17.56 -1.33 4.92
N SER A 107 16.64 -2.11 4.33
CA SER A 107 15.42 -1.56 3.74
C SER A 107 14.54 -0.89 4.79
N GLU A 108 13.78 0.12 4.35
CA GLU A 108 12.89 0.84 5.25
C GLU A 108 11.83 -0.10 5.86
N VAL A 109 11.29 -1.03 5.08
CA VAL A 109 10.30 -2.01 5.54
C VAL A 109 10.88 -2.92 6.63
N SER A 110 12.09 -3.47 6.43
CA SER A 110 12.75 -4.32 7.42
C SER A 110 12.95 -3.59 8.76
N ARG A 111 13.26 -2.29 8.71
CA ARG A 111 13.38 -1.45 9.90
C ARG A 111 12.02 -1.19 10.56
N LEU A 112 10.97 -0.93 9.78
CA LEU A 112 9.62 -0.68 10.31
C LEU A 112 9.01 -1.93 10.95
N GLN A 113 9.23 -3.12 10.38
CA GLN A 113 8.72 -4.38 10.92
C GLN A 113 9.33 -4.75 12.28
N LYS A 114 10.57 -4.30 12.56
CA LYS A 114 11.26 -4.53 13.83
C LYS A 114 10.82 -3.57 14.94
N LYS A 115 10.02 -2.54 14.65
CA LYS A 115 9.53 -1.60 15.67
C LYS A 115 8.58 -2.32 16.64
N GLN A 116 8.64 -1.95 17.92
CA GLN A 116 7.79 -2.52 18.98
C GLN A 116 6.29 -2.36 18.70
N VAL A 117 5.90 -1.31 18.00
CA VAL A 117 4.50 -1.04 17.61
C VAL A 117 4.03 -1.86 16.40
N SER A 118 4.88 -2.71 15.83
CA SER A 118 4.54 -3.53 14.66
C SER A 118 3.87 -4.84 15.06
N TYR A 119 2.68 -5.10 14.52
CA TYR A 119 1.93 -6.31 14.78
C TYR A 119 1.44 -6.99 13.50
N GLN A 120 1.20 -8.30 13.59
CA GLN A 120 0.58 -9.10 12.54
C GLN A 120 -0.92 -9.22 12.80
N LEU A 121 -1.72 -9.16 11.73
CA LEU A 121 -3.17 -9.33 11.86
C LEU A 121 -3.50 -10.82 12.01
N LEU A 122 -4.26 -11.19 13.03
CA LEU A 122 -4.64 -12.58 13.35
C LEU A 122 -3.41 -13.50 13.49
N GLU A 123 -2.46 -13.12 14.34
CA GLU A 123 -1.21 -13.84 14.56
C GLU A 123 -1.44 -15.24 15.14
N GLU A 124 -2.50 -15.41 15.93
CA GLU A 124 -2.94 -16.69 16.52
C GLU A 124 -3.22 -17.77 15.47
N LEU A 125 -3.58 -17.39 14.25
CA LEU A 125 -3.82 -18.32 13.14
C LEU A 125 -2.53 -18.72 12.41
N ASN A 126 -1.37 -18.17 12.78
CA ASN A 126 -0.05 -18.44 12.18
C ASN A 126 -0.04 -18.36 10.64
N THR A 127 -0.78 -17.40 10.08
CA THR A 127 -0.92 -17.21 8.63
C THR A 127 0.35 -16.64 7.98
N LYS A 128 1.31 -16.16 8.77
CA LYS A 128 2.61 -15.61 8.33
C LYS A 128 2.44 -14.61 7.17
N THR A 129 1.47 -13.70 7.31
CA THR A 129 1.25 -12.58 6.38
C THR A 129 2.53 -11.77 6.18
N ARG A 130 2.74 -11.30 4.95
CA ARG A 130 3.87 -10.42 4.60
C ARG A 130 3.62 -8.96 4.98
N VAL A 131 2.35 -8.57 5.14
CA VAL A 131 1.96 -7.23 5.60
C VAL A 131 1.91 -7.25 7.12
N ARG A 132 2.61 -6.29 7.72
CA ARG A 132 2.51 -5.95 9.15
C ARG A 132 1.96 -4.53 9.27
N TYR A 133 1.20 -4.28 10.32
CA TYR A 133 0.64 -2.97 10.60
C TYR A 133 1.42 -2.31 11.75
N LEU A 134 1.36 -0.99 11.82
CA LEU A 134 1.87 -0.23 12.96
C LEU A 134 0.67 0.24 13.80
N ALA A 135 0.76 0.04 15.11
CA ALA A 135 -0.30 0.45 16.03
C ALA A 135 -0.51 1.97 15.97
N LYS A 136 -1.78 2.39 16.03
CA LYS A 136 -2.13 3.80 16.19
C LYS A 136 -1.78 4.24 17.60
N VAL A 137 -0.73 5.05 17.72
CA VAL A 137 -0.38 5.71 18.98
C VAL A 137 -1.07 7.07 19.00
N SER A 138 -2.02 7.24 19.92
CA SER A 138 -2.67 8.52 20.18
C SER A 138 -2.07 9.12 21.44
N ASN A 139 -1.66 10.38 21.40
CA ASN A 139 -1.20 11.10 22.58
C ASN A 139 -2.37 11.93 23.14
N PRO A 140 -3.11 11.44 24.15
CA PRO A 140 -4.16 12.24 24.77
C PRO A 140 -3.51 13.46 25.45
N GLY A 141 -4.08 14.64 25.22
CA GLY A 141 -3.61 15.85 25.89
C GLY A 141 -3.83 15.74 27.39
N THR A 142 -2.76 15.76 28.19
CA THR A 142 -2.91 15.96 29.63
C THR A 142 -3.32 17.42 29.85
N PRO A 143 -4.36 17.70 30.66
CA PRO A 143 -4.67 19.07 31.02
C PRO A 143 -3.47 19.62 31.78
N ARG A 144 -2.75 20.56 31.17
CA ARG A 144 -1.72 21.31 31.89
C ARG A 144 -2.45 22.11 32.96
N LYS A 145 -2.05 21.97 34.22
CA LYS A 145 -2.43 22.94 35.24
C LYS A 145 -1.94 24.29 34.73
N ALA A 146 -2.86 25.18 34.40
CA ALA A 146 -2.52 26.57 34.15
C ALA A 146 -1.85 27.08 35.43
N SER A 147 -0.53 27.32 35.38
CA SER A 147 0.08 28.23 36.33
C SER A 147 -0.51 29.60 36.01
N HIS A 148 -1.50 30.01 36.78
CA HIS A 148 -2.02 31.37 36.76
C HIS A 148 -0.90 32.24 37.35
N ASP A 149 0.00 32.72 36.50
CA ASP A 149 0.80 33.90 36.84
C ASP A 149 -0.16 35.08 36.77
N ASP A 150 -0.43 35.69 37.92
CA ASP A 150 -1.37 36.79 38.11
C ASP A 150 -0.93 38.04 37.32
N HIS A 151 -1.26 38.06 36.04
CA HIS A 151 -1.27 39.27 35.23
C HIS A 151 -2.71 39.57 34.82
N HIS A 152 -3.34 40.45 35.59
CA HIS A 152 -4.62 41.06 35.28
C HIS A 152 -4.59 41.67 33.87
N HIS A 153 -5.29 41.05 32.93
CA HIS A 153 -5.90 41.76 31.82
C HIS A 153 -7.38 41.39 31.77
N ALA A 154 -8.20 42.43 31.86
CA ALA A 154 -9.63 42.35 31.73
C ALA A 154 -10.04 41.95 30.31
N ASP A 155 -11.24 41.38 30.26
CA ASP A 155 -12.17 41.32 29.14
C ASP A 155 -12.31 40.00 28.35
N ASP A 156 -13.50 39.42 28.59
CA ASP A 156 -14.46 38.78 27.68
C ASP A 156 -14.26 37.36 27.13
N GLY A 157 -15.22 36.50 27.51
CA GLY A 157 -15.93 35.71 26.49
C GLY A 157 -15.70 34.19 26.45
N GLY A 158 -16.23 33.51 27.46
CA GLY A 158 -16.78 32.14 27.46
C GLY A 158 -16.41 31.13 26.35
N HIS A 159 -15.72 30.05 26.76
CA HIS A 159 -15.99 28.71 26.24
C HIS A 159 -15.98 27.69 27.40
N ALA A 160 -17.13 27.05 27.58
CA ALA A 160 -17.46 26.14 28.66
C ALA A 160 -16.75 24.78 28.54
N ALA A 161 -16.58 24.17 29.71
CA ALA A 161 -15.84 22.95 30.01
C ALA A 161 -16.31 21.68 29.29
N ALA A 162 -15.35 20.76 29.05
CA ALA A 162 -15.60 19.34 28.89
C ALA A 162 -14.52 18.52 29.61
N THR A 163 -14.65 18.43 30.93
CA THR A 163 -13.92 17.49 31.79
C THR A 163 -14.85 16.35 32.19
N THR A 164 -14.65 15.13 31.67
CA THR A 164 -15.04 13.89 32.35
C THR A 164 -14.22 12.70 31.84
N LEU A 165 -13.47 12.09 32.77
CA LEU A 165 -13.14 10.66 32.88
C LEU A 165 -12.14 10.06 31.87
N ALA A 166 -10.86 10.01 32.27
CA ALA A 166 -9.88 9.06 31.74
C ALA A 166 -8.89 8.67 32.84
N GLU A 167 -9.38 7.92 33.83
CA GLU A 167 -8.55 7.28 34.85
C GLU A 167 -8.97 5.82 34.95
N GLU A 168 -8.66 4.99 33.95
CA GLU A 168 -8.54 3.54 34.15
C GLU A 168 -7.93 2.79 32.95
N VAL A 169 -6.66 3.01 32.60
CA VAL A 169 -5.85 1.94 31.98
C VAL A 169 -4.38 2.15 32.35
N ARG A 170 -4.00 1.71 33.55
CA ARG A 170 -2.61 1.50 33.91
C ARG A 170 -2.53 0.21 34.74
N SER A 171 -2.51 -0.91 34.02
CA SER A 171 -1.94 -2.19 34.43
C SER A 171 -1.38 -2.87 33.19
#